data_AF-A0A9Q0URJ5-F1
#
_entry.id   AF-A0A9Q0URJ5-F1
#
_cell.length_a   1.000
_cell.length_b   1.000
_cell.length_c   1.000
_cell.angle_alpha   90.00
_cell.angle_beta   90.00
_cell.angle_gamma   90.00
#
_symmetry.space_group_name_H-M   'P 1'
#
loop_
_entity.id
_entity.type
_entity.pdbx_description
1 polymer ?
#
loop_
_entity_poly.entity_id
_entity_poly.type
_entity_poly.pdbx_seq_one_letter_code
_entity_poly.pdbx_strand_id
1 'polypeptide(L)'
;MQLHISRSMRSITISSSSNNGFIDLMKIKVAARHISYRTLFHTILILAFLLPFVFILTAVVTLEGVNKCSSFDCLGRRLGPRLLGRVDDSGRLVKDFYKILNQVKNEEIPDGVKLPASFSHLVSEMKNNQYDARTFAFMLRAM
;
A
#
# COMPACT_ATOMS: atom_id res chain seq x y z
N MET A 1 60.36 -9.11 -1.66
CA MET A 1 60.46 -10.35 -0.87
C MET A 1 61.59 -10.19 0.13
N GLN A 2 61.32 -10.39 1.42
CA GLN A 2 62.33 -10.28 2.46
C GLN A 2 62.25 -11.51 3.35
N LEU A 3 63.38 -12.21 3.51
CA LEU A 3 63.48 -13.44 4.29
C LEU A 3 64.30 -13.15 5.54
N HIS A 4 63.62 -13.16 6.70
CA HIS A 4 64.27 -13.12 8.00
C HIS A 4 64.55 -14.55 8.46
N ILE A 5 65.83 -14.94 8.43
CA ILE A 5 66.30 -16.23 8.92
C ILE A 5 66.85 -16.01 10.32
N SER A 6 66.08 -16.42 11.34
CA SER A 6 66.57 -16.45 12.72
C SER A 6 67.29 -17.77 12.98
N ARG A 7 68.53 -17.71 13.48
CA ARG A 7 69.44 -18.85 13.71
C ARG A 7 69.11 -19.60 15.01
N SER A 8 67.86 -20.03 15.13
CA SER A 8 67.40 -21.02 16.10
C SER A 8 66.18 -21.68 15.50
N MET A 9 66.32 -22.92 15.07
CA MET A 9 65.32 -23.65 14.29
C MET A 9 64.00 -23.80 15.06
N ARG A 10 63.00 -22.92 14.82
CA ARG A 10 61.60 -23.34 14.99
C ARG A 10 60.46 -22.63 14.24
N SER A 11 60.66 -21.56 13.48
CA SER A 11 59.63 -21.18 12.48
C SER A 11 60.16 -20.16 11.47
N ILE A 12 59.99 -20.47 10.18
CA ILE A 12 60.19 -19.52 9.09
C ILE A 12 58.84 -18.87 8.79
N THR A 13 58.75 -17.55 8.93
CA THR A 13 57.58 -16.77 8.51
C THR A 13 57.91 -16.13 7.16
N ILE A 14 57.21 -16.53 6.09
CA ILE A 14 57.33 -15.90 4.77
C ILE A 14 56.16 -14.94 4.59
N SER A 15 56.47 -13.66 4.44
CA SER A 15 55.53 -12.58 4.08
C SER A 15 55.22 -12.61 2.58
N SER A 16 53.93 -12.41 2.26
CA SER A 16 53.33 -12.55 0.93
C SER A 16 53.87 -11.54 -0.09
N SER A 17 54.23 -12.04 -1.28
CA SER A 17 54.28 -11.21 -2.49
C SER A 17 53.08 -11.52 -3.38
N SER A 18 52.43 -10.44 -3.82
CA SER A 18 51.42 -10.36 -4.86
C SER A 18 51.55 -11.40 -5.98
N ASN A 19 50.51 -12.20 -6.16
CA ASN A 19 50.05 -12.59 -7.49
C ASN A 19 48.52 -12.69 -7.49
N ASN A 20 47.93 -11.65 -8.06
CA ASN A 20 46.65 -11.56 -8.77
C ASN A 20 45.73 -12.80 -8.71
N GLY A 21 44.56 -12.62 -8.09
CA GLY A 21 43.45 -12.15 -8.91
C GLY A 21 42.19 -13.01 -9.05
N PHE A 22 42.01 -14.14 -8.34
CA PHE A 22 40.79 -14.95 -8.58
C PHE A 22 40.09 -15.58 -7.37
N ILE A 23 40.64 -15.47 -6.16
CA ILE A 23 40.01 -16.07 -4.97
C ILE A 23 39.24 -15.09 -4.08
N ASP A 24 39.22 -13.79 -4.44
CA ASP A 24 38.72 -12.74 -3.54
C ASP A 24 37.40 -12.09 -3.99
N LEU A 25 36.79 -12.57 -5.08
CA LEU A 25 35.44 -12.12 -5.51
C LEU A 25 34.31 -13.08 -5.08
N MET A 26 34.64 -14.32 -4.69
CA MET A 26 33.68 -15.22 -4.03
C MET A 26 33.87 -15.23 -2.51
N LYS A 27 34.41 -14.13 -1.97
CA LYS A 27 34.24 -13.77 -0.57
C LYS A 27 33.13 -12.74 -0.53
N ILE A 28 31.89 -13.21 -0.65
CA ILE A 28 30.75 -12.48 -0.09
C ILE A 28 31.15 -12.25 1.36
N LYS A 29 31.61 -11.04 1.64
CA LYS A 29 32.00 -10.57 2.97
C LYS A 29 30.72 -10.29 3.76
N VAL A 30 29.84 -11.30 3.84
CA VAL A 30 29.04 -11.49 5.03
C VAL A 30 30.08 -12.00 6.02
N ALA A 31 30.60 -11.07 6.84
CA ALA A 31 31.36 -11.44 8.03
C ALA A 31 30.69 -12.66 8.62
N ALA A 32 31.45 -13.76 8.79
CA ALA A 32 30.96 -15.05 9.25
C ALA A 32 30.29 -14.87 10.61
N ARG A 33 29.02 -14.45 10.58
CA ARG A 33 28.18 -14.30 11.74
C ARG A 33 27.96 -15.74 12.12
N HIS A 34 28.53 -16.12 13.25
CA HIS A 34 28.35 -17.42 13.88
C HIS A 34 26.86 -17.53 14.29
N ILE A 35 25.99 -17.62 13.29
CA ILE A 35 24.56 -17.74 13.44
C ILE A 35 24.38 -19.17 13.91
N SER A 36 23.82 -19.29 15.12
CA SER A 36 23.66 -20.57 15.77
C SER A 36 22.86 -21.49 14.85
N TYR A 37 23.31 -22.73 14.68
CA TYR A 37 22.57 -23.76 13.94
C TYR A 37 21.11 -23.86 14.40
N ARG A 38 20.87 -23.59 15.69
CA ARG A 38 19.54 -23.49 16.31
C ARG A 38 18.68 -22.40 15.67
N THR A 39 19.24 -21.21 15.45
CA THR A 39 18.52 -20.11 14.78
C THR A 39 18.30 -20.39 13.29
N LEU A 40 19.27 -21.00 12.60
CA LEU A 40 19.09 -21.40 11.20
C LEU A 40 17.95 -22.40 11.04
N PHE A 41 17.95 -23.44 11.88
CA PHE A 41 16.91 -24.45 11.87
C PHE A 41 15.51 -23.85 12.09
N HIS A 42 15.36 -22.97 13.08
CA HIS A 42 14.09 -22.29 13.31
C HIS A 42 13.70 -21.34 12.16
N THR A 43 14.65 -20.61 11.57
CA THR A 43 14.36 -19.75 10.41
C THR A 43 13.91 -20.56 9.20
N ILE A 44 14.55 -21.71 8.93
CA ILE A 44 14.18 -22.59 7.83
C ILE A 44 12.79 -23.19 8.07
N LEU A 45 12.48 -23.61 9.30
CA LEU A 45 11.15 -24.11 9.66
C LEU A 45 10.06 -23.04 9.47
N ILE A 46 10.30 -21.82 9.96
CA ILE A 46 9.35 -20.70 9.81
C ILE A 46 9.16 -20.38 8.33
N LEU A 47 10.24 -20.32 7.55
CA LEU A 47 10.16 -20.04 6.12
C LEU A 47 9.42 -21.14 5.37
N ALA A 48 9.69 -22.42 5.69
CA ALA A 48 9.01 -23.56 5.11
C ALA A 48 7.51 -23.58 5.46
N PHE A 49 7.12 -23.07 6.63
CA PHE A 49 5.72 -22.93 7.00
C PHE A 49 5.07 -21.73 6.32
N LEU A 50 5.73 -20.56 6.27
CA LEU A 50 5.17 -19.32 5.72
C LEU A 50 5.09 -19.31 4.19
N LEU A 51 6.07 -19.89 3.49
CA LEU A 51 6.13 -19.92 2.03
C LEU A 51 4.84 -20.46 1.39
N PRO A 52 4.29 -21.61 1.82
CA PRO A 52 3.00 -22.11 1.35
C PRO A 52 1.86 -21.11 1.52
N PHE A 53 1.74 -20.44 2.67
CA PHE A 53 0.68 -19.44 2.89
C PHE A 53 0.82 -18.24 1.97
N VAL A 54 2.03 -17.73 1.80
CA VAL A 54 2.30 -16.60 0.88
C VAL A 54 2.01 -17.01 -0.56
N PHE A 55 2.38 -18.23 -0.95
CA PHE A 55 2.10 -18.77 -2.29
C PHE A 55 0.61 -18.91 -2.54
N ILE A 56 -0.15 -19.51 -1.61
CA ILE A 56 -1.61 -19.65 -1.72
C ILE A 56 -2.28 -18.27 -1.74
N LEU A 57 -1.88 -17.35 -0.86
CA LEU A 57 -2.43 -16.01 -0.83
C LEU A 57 -2.20 -15.27 -2.15
N THR A 58 -0.98 -15.34 -2.68
CA THR A 58 -0.64 -14.73 -3.96
C THR A 58 -1.42 -15.38 -5.10
N ALA A 59 -1.54 -16.71 -5.12
CA ALA A 59 -2.29 -17.44 -6.13
C ALA A 59 -3.79 -17.11 -6.10
N VAL A 60 -4.39 -16.97 -4.92
CA VAL A 60 -5.79 -16.55 -4.76
C VAL A 60 -5.97 -15.13 -5.31
N VAL A 61 -5.08 -14.20 -4.97
CA VAL A 61 -5.14 -12.81 -5.47
C VAL A 61 -4.98 -12.73 -6.99
N THR A 62 -4.09 -13.54 -7.59
CA THR A 62 -3.84 -13.51 -9.04
C THR A 62 -4.88 -14.27 -9.84
N LEU A 63 -5.42 -15.38 -9.33
CA LEU A 63 -6.45 -16.18 -10.02
C LEU A 63 -7.86 -15.59 -9.88
N GLU A 64 -8.16 -14.87 -8.80
CA GLU A 64 -9.46 -14.18 -8.64
C GLU A 64 -9.49 -12.77 -9.27
N GLY A 65 -8.36 -12.27 -9.77
CA GLY A 65 -8.14 -10.91 -10.27
C GLY A 65 -8.84 -10.52 -11.58
N VAL A 66 -9.86 -11.24 -12.04
CA VAL A 66 -10.67 -10.86 -13.23
C VAL A 66 -12.18 -10.80 -12.97
N ASN A 67 -12.67 -11.28 -11.82
CA ASN A 67 -14.10 -11.35 -11.57
C ASN A 67 -14.48 -10.66 -10.25
N LYS A 68 -14.72 -9.35 -10.35
CA LYS A 68 -15.54 -8.54 -9.43
C LYS A 68 -15.20 -8.65 -7.93
N CYS A 69 -14.32 -7.75 -7.46
CA CYS A 69 -14.12 -7.39 -6.05
C CYS A 69 -13.95 -8.59 -5.09
N SER A 70 -12.82 -9.28 -5.21
CA SER A 70 -12.39 -10.29 -4.25
C SER A 70 -12.17 -9.67 -2.87
N SER A 71 -12.66 -10.35 -1.83
CA SER A 71 -12.70 -9.91 -0.43
C SER A 71 -11.37 -9.38 0.13
N PHE A 72 -10.24 -9.79 -0.45
CA PHE A 72 -8.90 -9.38 -0.01
C PHE A 72 -8.50 -7.94 -0.36
N ASP A 73 -8.92 -7.42 -1.52
CA ASP A 73 -8.62 -6.03 -1.89
C ASP A 73 -9.48 -5.03 -1.07
N CYS A 74 -10.65 -5.49 -0.60
CA CYS A 74 -11.43 -4.81 0.44
C CYS A 74 -10.87 -5.00 1.85
N LEU A 75 -10.19 -6.12 2.15
CA LEU A 75 -9.45 -6.29 3.42
C LEU A 75 -8.25 -5.36 3.51
N GLY A 76 -7.57 -5.07 2.39
CA GLY A 76 -6.56 -4.00 2.31
C GLY A 76 -7.12 -2.62 2.66
N ARG A 77 -8.37 -2.32 2.25
CA ARG A 77 -9.12 -1.11 2.68
C ARG A 77 -9.73 -1.20 4.09
N ARG A 78 -9.82 -2.39 4.69
CA ARG A 78 -10.40 -2.61 6.04
C ARG A 78 -9.34 -2.69 7.13
N LEU A 79 -8.14 -3.17 6.81
CA LEU A 79 -6.97 -3.23 7.70
C LEU A 79 -5.94 -2.13 7.39
N GLY A 80 -5.93 -1.58 6.17
CA GLY A 80 -5.33 -0.28 5.86
C GLY A 80 -6.38 0.83 5.93
N PRO A 81 -5.98 2.10 5.73
CA PRO A 81 -5.89 3.22 6.70
C PRO A 81 -7.04 3.44 7.73
N ARG A 82 -7.91 2.46 8.02
CA ARG A 82 -8.94 2.57 9.07
C ARG A 82 -8.38 2.81 10.48
N LEU A 83 -7.14 2.38 10.76
CA LEU A 83 -6.42 2.70 11.99
C LEU A 83 -5.93 4.16 12.07
N LEU A 84 -5.93 4.89 10.94
CA LEU A 84 -5.50 6.29 10.84
C LEU A 84 -6.67 7.26 10.60
N GLY A 85 -7.87 6.93 11.07
CA GLY A 85 -8.89 7.94 11.37
C GLY A 85 -9.44 8.72 10.17
N ARG A 86 -9.41 8.17 8.95
CA ARG A 86 -10.24 8.71 7.86
C ARG A 86 -11.62 8.08 7.98
N VAL A 87 -12.49 8.75 8.75
CA VAL A 87 -13.94 8.52 8.75
C VAL A 87 -14.39 8.42 7.30
N ASP A 88 -15.19 7.40 6.98
CA ASP A 88 -15.81 7.25 5.66
C ASP A 88 -16.71 8.48 5.41
N ASP A 89 -16.11 9.57 4.88
CA ASP A 89 -16.79 10.86 4.63
C ASP A 89 -18.02 10.68 3.73
N SER A 90 -18.07 9.60 2.95
CA SER A 90 -19.21 9.20 2.13
C SER A 90 -20.51 9.06 2.94
N GLY A 91 -20.49 8.37 4.08
CA GLY A 91 -21.70 8.16 4.87
C GLY A 91 -22.20 9.45 5.53
N ARG A 92 -21.26 10.31 5.94
CA ARG A 92 -21.56 11.63 6.50
C ARG A 92 -22.13 12.57 5.44
N LEU A 93 -21.57 12.56 4.23
CA LEU A 93 -22.03 13.39 3.12
C LEU A 93 -23.46 13.03 2.68
N VAL A 94 -23.80 11.73 2.63
CA VAL A 94 -25.19 11.29 2.35
C VAL A 94 -26.15 11.77 3.44
N LYS A 95 -25.76 11.66 4.71
CA LYS A 95 -26.58 12.11 5.84
C LYS A 95 -26.80 13.63 5.82
N ASP A 96 -25.75 14.40 5.55
CA ASP A 96 -25.81 15.85 5.46
C ASP A 96 -26.64 16.29 4.24
N PHE A 97 -26.50 15.60 3.11
CA PHE A 97 -27.32 15.84 1.92
C PHE A 97 -28.81 15.54 2.17
N TYR A 98 -29.12 14.43 2.83
CA TYR A 98 -30.49 14.10 3.24
C TYR A 98 -31.11 15.17 4.14
N LYS A 99 -30.33 15.71 5.09
CA LYS A 99 -30.77 16.80 5.96
C LYS A 99 -31.16 18.05 5.16
N ILE A 100 -30.33 18.43 4.17
CA ILE A 100 -30.59 19.59 3.31
C ILE A 100 -31.85 19.37 2.46
N LEU A 101 -32.02 18.19 1.86
CA LEU A 101 -33.23 17.87 1.10
C LEU A 101 -34.50 17.96 1.95
N ASN A 102 -34.44 17.47 3.20
CA ASN A 102 -35.59 17.52 4.10
C ASN A 102 -35.91 18.95 4.59
N GLN A 103 -34.90 19.82 4.68
CA GLN A 103 -35.09 21.26 4.95
C GLN A 103 -35.77 21.95 3.76
N VAL A 104 -35.22 21.77 2.56
CA VAL A 104 -35.73 22.37 1.31
C VAL A 104 -37.15 21.89 0.97
N LYS A 105 -37.54 20.68 1.39
CA LYS A 105 -38.91 20.17 1.22
C LYS A 105 -39.98 21.10 1.81
N ASN A 106 -39.68 21.76 2.92
CA ASN A 106 -40.64 22.59 3.66
C ASN A 106 -40.45 24.09 3.44
N GLU A 107 -39.34 24.51 2.83
CA GLU A 107 -39.05 25.92 2.51
C GLU A 107 -39.76 26.34 1.22
N GLU A 108 -40.00 27.63 1.01
CA GLU A 108 -40.48 28.14 -0.27
C GLU A 108 -39.33 28.17 -1.28
N ILE A 109 -39.64 27.94 -2.56
CA ILE A 109 -38.62 27.97 -3.62
C ILE A 109 -38.28 29.44 -3.87
N PRO A 110 -37.00 29.85 -3.79
CA PRO A 110 -36.65 31.24 -3.99
C PRO A 110 -36.92 31.69 -5.43
N ASP A 111 -37.54 32.86 -5.58
CA ASP A 111 -37.84 33.50 -6.86
C ASP A 111 -36.54 33.91 -7.57
N GLY A 112 -36.04 33.06 -8.46
CA GLY A 112 -34.79 33.30 -9.18
C GLY A 112 -33.94 32.05 -9.47
N VAL A 113 -34.37 30.87 -9.01
CA VAL A 113 -33.69 29.61 -9.38
C VAL A 113 -33.89 29.36 -10.87
N LYS A 114 -32.82 29.46 -11.65
CA LYS A 114 -32.81 29.10 -13.07
C LYS A 114 -32.92 27.58 -13.17
N LEU A 115 -34.08 27.11 -13.63
CA LEU A 115 -34.32 25.68 -13.76
C LEU A 115 -33.68 25.13 -15.05
N PRO A 116 -32.83 24.09 -14.97
CA PRO A 116 -32.29 23.47 -16.16
C PRO A 116 -33.38 22.78 -16.98
N ALA A 117 -33.22 22.75 -18.30
CA ALA A 117 -34.21 22.18 -19.20
C ALA A 117 -34.34 20.65 -19.10
N SER A 118 -33.32 19.97 -18.57
CA SER A 118 -33.31 18.51 -18.40
C SER A 118 -32.33 18.08 -17.30
N PHE A 119 -32.49 16.84 -16.84
CA PHE A 119 -31.53 16.22 -15.91
C PHE A 119 -30.10 16.17 -16.49
N SER A 120 -29.95 15.90 -17.80
CA SER A 120 -28.64 15.91 -18.45
C SER A 120 -28.01 17.30 -18.46
N HIS A 121 -28.83 18.34 -18.66
CA HIS A 121 -28.37 19.73 -18.57
C HIS A 121 -27.93 20.06 -17.14
N LEU A 122 -28.71 19.68 -16.12
CA LEU A 122 -28.35 19.86 -14.71
C LEU A 122 -27.01 19.21 -14.36
N VAL A 123 -26.77 17.97 -14.79
CA VAL A 123 -25.50 17.27 -14.52
C VAL A 123 -24.33 17.94 -15.22
N SER A 124 -24.52 18.37 -16.47
CA SER A 124 -23.49 19.14 -17.21
C SER A 124 -23.18 20.48 -16.53
N GLU A 125 -24.22 21.16 -16.06
CA GLU A 125 -24.11 22.44 -15.38
C GLU A 125 -23.42 22.30 -14.03
N MET A 126 -23.73 21.27 -13.25
CA MET A 126 -23.02 20.94 -12.00
C MET A 126 -21.54 20.62 -12.18
N LYS A 127 -21.16 20.08 -13.34
CA LYS A 127 -19.75 19.81 -13.64
C LYS A 127 -18.98 21.12 -13.84
N ASN A 128 -19.60 22.11 -14.46
CA ASN A 128 -18.96 23.36 -14.85
C ASN A 128 -19.11 24.46 -13.80
N ASN A 129 -20.23 24.46 -13.05
CA ASN A 129 -20.56 25.42 -12.01
C ASN A 129 -20.52 24.73 -10.64
N GLN A 130 -19.84 25.35 -9.67
CA GLN A 130 -19.84 24.88 -8.29
C GLN A 130 -21.14 25.30 -7.61
N TYR A 131 -22.17 24.46 -7.71
CA TYR A 131 -23.43 24.69 -7.00
C TYR A 131 -23.33 24.29 -5.53
N ASP A 132 -23.84 25.16 -4.64
CA ASP A 132 -24.08 24.79 -3.26
C ASP A 132 -25.14 23.69 -3.17
N ALA A 133 -24.97 22.77 -2.21
CA ALA A 133 -25.89 21.64 -2.00
C ALA A 133 -27.34 22.09 -1.75
N ARG A 134 -27.54 23.28 -1.16
CA ARG A 134 -28.88 23.86 -0.95
C ARG A 134 -29.51 24.33 -2.26
N THR A 135 -28.76 25.01 -3.11
CA THR A 135 -29.23 25.45 -4.44
C THR A 135 -29.55 24.25 -5.33
N PHE A 136 -28.71 23.21 -5.29
CA PHE A 136 -28.99 21.94 -5.97
C PHE A 136 -30.28 21.28 -5.46
N ALA A 137 -30.48 21.22 -4.14
CA ALA A 137 -31.70 20.68 -3.55
C ALA A 137 -32.95 21.46 -4.00
N PHE A 138 -32.86 22.79 -4.11
CA PHE A 138 -33.96 23.60 -4.65
C PHE A 138 -34.23 23.33 -6.13
N MET A 139 -33.19 23.24 -6.96
CA MET A 139 -33.31 22.88 -8.38
C MET A 139 -33.95 21.50 -8.55
N LEU A 140 -33.54 20.51 -7.75
CA LEU A 140 -34.06 19.16 -7.79
C LEU A 140 -35.54 19.08 -7.38
N ARG A 141 -35.99 19.90 -6.44
CA ARG A 141 -37.39 19.98 -6.02
C ARG A 141 -38.28 20.69 -7.05
N ALA A 142 -37.71 21.63 -7.79
CA ALA A 142 -38.44 22.46 -8.75
C ALA A 142 -38.56 21.82 -10.15
N MET A 143 -37.73 20.82 -10.47
CA MET A 143 -37.89 19.93 -11.63
C MET A 143 -38.94 18.86 -11.38
#